data_AF-A0A7S2PPZ1-F1
#
_entry.id   AF-A0A7S2PPZ1-F1
#
_cell.length_a   1.000
_cell.length_b   1.000
_cell.length_c   1.000
_cell.angle_alpha   90.00
_cell.angle_beta   90.00
_cell.angle_gamma   90.00
#
_symmetry.space_group_name_H-M   'P 1'
#
loop_
_entity.id
_entity.type
_entity.pdbx_description
1 polymer ?
#
loop_
_entity_poly.entity_id
_entity_poly.type
_entity_poly.pdbx_seq_one_letter_code
_entity_poly.pdbx_strand_id
1 'polypeptide(L)'
;NSDFWGHLSKSGVADFARYKVHASRCDCNKVKVLYSGDERRISLYDGLVVLPDAKRPQFAYVCCETRFDSKASFARNRSAYETKLCAEIFRSNALNKGVTTGKCTESNDKAHKQIKISCAQCLLKFEPNGFVCVSSTSLSTMLFVRDIARENSKRKKEAGLTLHADHADYVCIVSVKALLNMSKARTRRETVAASLGLTYELTCNNGISVDVISRNVNRKHIKIEFGHHLKSLLYIVSNYEYQDMHWFVLVNCMEDEVDFALDLPGGKRHLGENSFNCAVRETEEESSLIIDKSWIQTTEQSAKDKGNLYFMLTPPEELLTQSVDEVTDRFSRLRTL
;
A
#
# COMPACT_ATOMS: atom_id res chain seq x y z
N ASN A 1 25.17 -17.49 -5.92
CA ASN A 1 24.32 -16.42 -5.33
C ASN A 1 24.47 -15.07 -6.03
N SER A 2 25.67 -14.64 -6.42
CA SER A 2 25.89 -13.38 -7.18
C SER A 2 25.21 -13.36 -8.56
N ASP A 3 25.22 -14.49 -9.27
CA ASP A 3 24.85 -14.51 -10.69
C ASP A 3 23.34 -14.44 -10.92
N PHE A 4 22.52 -14.94 -9.98
CA PHE A 4 21.06 -14.90 -10.08
C PHE A 4 20.51 -13.46 -10.13
N TRP A 5 21.13 -12.55 -9.39
CA TRP A 5 20.76 -11.14 -9.34
C TRP A 5 21.41 -10.33 -10.49
N GLY A 6 22.56 -10.78 -11.00
CA GLY A 6 23.34 -10.09 -12.05
C GLY A 6 22.91 -10.37 -13.49
N HIS A 7 22.30 -11.53 -13.77
CA HIS A 7 22.05 -12.00 -15.15
C HIS A 7 21.04 -11.18 -15.97
N LEU A 8 20.23 -10.32 -15.36
CA LEU A 8 19.17 -9.57 -16.05
C LEU A 8 19.51 -8.09 -16.33
N SER A 9 20.76 -7.67 -16.06
CA SER A 9 21.21 -6.30 -16.27
C SER A 9 21.58 -5.95 -17.72
N LYS A 10 21.72 -6.94 -18.63
CA LYS A 10 22.34 -6.77 -19.96
C LYS A 10 21.45 -6.22 -21.09
N SER A 11 20.18 -5.87 -20.85
CA SER A 11 19.25 -5.47 -21.93
C SER A 11 19.18 -3.96 -22.25
N GLY A 12 20.01 -3.11 -21.66
CA GLY A 12 20.08 -1.67 -22.01
C GLY A 12 18.82 -0.83 -21.66
N VAL A 13 17.73 -1.45 -21.20
CA VAL A 13 16.55 -0.76 -20.69
C VAL A 13 16.71 -0.55 -19.18
N ALA A 14 16.37 0.65 -18.70
CA ALA A 14 16.39 1.07 -17.30
C ALA A 14 15.29 0.41 -16.44
N ASP A 15 14.93 -0.84 -16.74
CA ASP A 15 13.89 -1.57 -16.03
C ASP A 15 14.46 -2.21 -14.77
N PHE A 16 13.86 -1.89 -13.63
CA PHE A 16 14.06 -2.60 -12.36
C PHE A 16 13.80 -4.09 -12.55
N ALA A 17 14.71 -4.94 -12.08
CA ALA A 17 14.49 -6.38 -12.11
C ALA A 17 13.39 -6.73 -11.09
N ARG A 18 12.23 -7.18 -11.59
CA ARG A 18 11.07 -7.53 -10.77
C ARG A 18 11.06 -9.02 -10.48
N TYR A 19 10.87 -9.37 -9.21
CA TYR A 19 10.79 -10.75 -8.73
C TYR A 19 9.54 -10.96 -7.89
N LYS A 20 9.11 -12.23 -7.84
CA LYS A 20 7.98 -12.69 -7.02
C LYS A 20 8.42 -13.82 -6.11
N VAL A 21 8.03 -13.72 -4.83
CA VAL A 21 8.22 -14.78 -3.85
C VAL A 21 6.99 -15.65 -3.79
N HIS A 22 7.20 -16.95 -3.96
CA HIS A 22 6.18 -17.98 -3.93
C HIS A 22 6.35 -18.85 -2.69
N ALA A 23 5.22 -19.26 -2.12
CA ALA A 23 5.20 -20.29 -1.08
C ALA A 23 5.75 -21.62 -1.61
N SER A 24 6.42 -22.39 -0.75
CA SER A 24 6.90 -23.74 -1.07
C SER A 24 5.77 -24.61 -1.62
N ARG A 25 6.08 -25.38 -2.67
CA ARG A 25 5.18 -26.33 -3.34
C ARG A 25 3.81 -25.75 -3.73
N CYS A 26 3.75 -24.45 -4.04
CA CYS A 26 2.48 -23.83 -4.42
C CYS A 26 2.02 -24.23 -5.83
N ASP A 27 0.71 -24.11 -6.08
CA ASP A 27 0.09 -24.48 -7.35
C ASP A 27 0.25 -23.46 -8.48
N CYS A 28 1.03 -22.40 -8.29
CA CYS A 28 1.18 -21.36 -9.30
C CYS A 28 1.79 -21.93 -10.59
N ASN A 29 1.19 -21.61 -11.75
CA ASN A 29 1.67 -22.11 -13.05
C ASN A 29 3.16 -21.81 -13.29
N LYS A 30 3.65 -20.62 -12.90
CA LYS A 30 5.08 -20.26 -13.03
C LYS A 30 5.99 -21.21 -12.25
N VAL A 31 5.54 -21.67 -11.09
CA VAL A 31 6.26 -22.62 -10.23
C VAL A 31 6.14 -24.03 -10.81
N LYS A 32 4.96 -24.44 -11.26
CA LYS A 32 4.75 -25.74 -11.93
C LYS A 32 5.60 -25.92 -13.19
N VAL A 33 5.73 -24.88 -14.02
CA VAL A 33 6.53 -24.92 -15.25
C VAL A 33 8.01 -25.19 -14.97
N LEU A 34 8.53 -24.78 -13.82
CA LEU A 34 9.90 -25.08 -13.42
C LEU A 34 10.11 -26.54 -13.03
N TYR A 35 9.04 -27.25 -12.65
CA TYR A 35 9.07 -28.65 -12.21
C TYR A 35 8.59 -29.63 -13.27
N SER A 36 7.80 -29.16 -14.24
CA SER A 36 7.29 -29.97 -15.34
C SER A 36 8.45 -30.42 -16.24
N GLY A 37 9.04 -31.56 -15.89
CA GLY A 37 10.19 -32.14 -16.57
C GLY A 37 11.05 -33.05 -15.70
N ASP A 38 10.97 -32.95 -14.36
CA ASP A 38 11.77 -33.79 -13.45
C ASP A 38 11.21 -33.79 -12.02
N GLU A 39 10.47 -34.84 -11.65
CA GLU A 39 9.92 -35.00 -10.29
C GLU A 39 11.02 -35.03 -9.21
N ARG A 40 12.25 -35.42 -9.55
CA ARG A 40 13.38 -35.41 -8.61
C ARG A 40 13.78 -34.00 -8.20
N ARG A 41 13.41 -32.99 -8.98
CA ARG A 41 13.67 -31.59 -8.63
C ARG A 41 12.68 -31.06 -7.60
N ILE A 42 11.51 -31.68 -7.40
CA ILE A 42 10.49 -31.18 -6.46
C ILE A 42 11.06 -31.05 -5.04
N SER A 43 11.93 -31.98 -4.62
CA SER A 43 12.61 -31.92 -3.31
C SER A 43 13.61 -30.78 -3.18
N LEU A 44 14.16 -30.27 -4.28
CA LEU A 44 15.07 -29.11 -4.30
C LEU A 44 14.33 -27.79 -4.04
N TYR A 45 13.01 -27.77 -4.20
CA TYR A 45 12.17 -26.57 -4.03
C TYR A 45 11.32 -26.62 -2.77
N ASP A 46 11.87 -27.24 -1.73
CA ASP A 46 11.18 -27.39 -0.46
C ASP A 46 11.04 -26.09 0.34
N GLY A 47 11.64 -24.97 -0.08
CA GLY A 47 11.53 -23.66 0.58
C GLY A 47 10.74 -22.59 -0.18
N LEU A 48 10.81 -21.34 0.30
CA LEU A 48 10.32 -20.18 -0.44
C LEU A 48 11.08 -20.01 -1.75
N VAL A 49 10.34 -19.81 -2.84
CA VAL A 49 10.89 -19.75 -4.20
C VAL A 49 10.78 -18.32 -4.73
N VAL A 50 11.90 -17.73 -5.16
CA VAL A 50 11.94 -16.41 -5.77
C VAL A 50 12.15 -16.56 -7.27
N LEU A 51 11.20 -16.03 -8.04
CA LEU A 51 11.19 -16.12 -9.50
C LEU A 51 11.23 -14.72 -10.12
N PRO A 52 11.93 -14.52 -11.24
CA PRO A 52 11.74 -13.32 -12.06
C PRO A 52 10.26 -13.20 -12.47
N ASP A 53 9.72 -11.98 -12.54
CA ASP A 53 8.36 -11.74 -13.00
C ASP A 53 8.24 -11.80 -14.53
N ALA A 54 8.82 -12.85 -15.12
CA ALA A 54 8.74 -13.16 -16.55
C ALA A 54 7.62 -14.16 -16.84
N LYS A 55 7.17 -14.24 -18.10
CA LYS A 55 6.18 -15.25 -18.54
C LYS A 55 6.70 -16.69 -18.37
N ARG A 56 7.99 -16.90 -18.62
CA ARG A 56 8.67 -18.20 -18.52
C ARG A 56 9.99 -18.02 -17.76
N PRO A 57 9.98 -18.10 -16.43
CA PRO A 57 11.22 -18.01 -15.66
C PRO A 57 12.12 -19.20 -16.01
N GLN A 58 13.38 -18.93 -16.32
CA GLN A 58 14.39 -19.98 -16.60
C GLN A 58 15.19 -20.36 -15.36
N PHE A 59 15.23 -19.46 -14.38
CA PHE A 59 16.00 -19.60 -13.15
C PHE A 59 15.09 -19.32 -11.96
N ALA A 60 15.40 -19.97 -10.85
CA ALA A 60 14.73 -19.82 -9.58
C ALA A 60 15.77 -19.75 -8.46
N TYR A 61 15.52 -18.90 -7.48
CA TYR A 61 16.22 -18.95 -6.21
C TYR A 61 15.33 -19.65 -5.18
N VAL A 62 15.90 -20.57 -4.40
CA VAL A 62 15.20 -21.26 -3.32
C VAL A 62 15.87 -20.90 -2.02
N CYS A 63 15.12 -20.32 -1.10
CA CYS A 63 15.62 -20.03 0.24
C CYS A 63 15.74 -21.33 1.04
N CYS A 64 16.96 -21.79 1.27
CA CYS A 64 17.21 -23.00 2.05
C CYS A 64 16.64 -22.88 3.47
N GLU A 65 16.28 -24.02 4.08
CA GLU A 65 15.76 -24.10 5.47
C GLU A 65 14.51 -23.25 5.74
N THR A 66 13.79 -22.83 4.70
CA THR A 66 12.41 -22.34 4.81
C THR A 66 11.42 -23.44 4.44
N ARG A 67 11.84 -24.69 4.64
CA ARG A 67 11.01 -25.88 4.39
C ARG A 67 9.93 -26.01 5.44
N PHE A 68 8.74 -26.34 4.99
CA PHE A 68 7.62 -26.64 5.86
C PHE A 68 6.88 -27.88 5.36
N ASP A 69 6.60 -28.79 6.29
CA ASP A 69 5.96 -30.06 5.96
C ASP A 69 4.44 -29.90 5.76
N SER A 70 3.87 -28.76 6.15
CA SER A 70 2.44 -28.45 5.94
C SER A 70 2.18 -26.95 5.83
N LYS A 71 1.05 -26.60 5.20
CA LYS A 71 0.53 -25.22 5.16
C LYS A 71 0.36 -24.62 6.55
N ALA A 72 -0.02 -25.43 7.54
CA ALA A 72 -0.18 -25.01 8.93
C ALA A 72 1.17 -24.74 9.63
N SER A 73 2.22 -25.50 9.30
CA SER A 73 3.59 -25.22 9.78
C SER A 73 4.12 -23.92 9.17
N PHE A 74 3.85 -23.69 7.88
CA PHE A 74 4.19 -22.42 7.24
C PHE A 74 3.50 -21.23 7.88
N ALA A 75 2.18 -21.28 8.04
CA ALA A 75 1.41 -20.18 8.63
C ALA A 75 1.95 -19.75 10.00
N ARG A 76 2.39 -20.71 10.83
CA ARG A 76 2.98 -20.46 12.15
C ARG A 76 4.36 -19.79 12.11
N ASN A 77 5.21 -20.17 11.15
CA ASN A 77 6.60 -19.72 11.08
C ASN A 77 6.88 -18.74 9.92
N ARG A 78 5.83 -18.28 9.24
CA ARG A 78 5.90 -17.48 8.00
C ARG A 78 6.82 -16.28 8.14
N SER A 79 6.61 -15.46 9.18
CA SER A 79 7.39 -14.23 9.39
C SER A 79 8.89 -14.53 9.54
N ALA A 80 9.26 -15.60 10.25
CA ALA A 80 10.65 -16.02 10.37
C ALA A 80 11.26 -16.43 9.03
N TYR A 81 10.53 -17.22 8.22
CA TYR A 81 11.00 -17.64 6.90
C TYR A 81 11.15 -16.49 5.92
N GLU A 82 10.18 -15.58 5.87
CA GLU A 82 10.26 -14.41 5.00
C GLU A 82 11.35 -13.43 5.46
N THR A 83 11.53 -13.24 6.77
CA THR A 83 12.62 -12.43 7.34
C THR A 83 13.98 -13.00 6.98
N LYS A 84 14.14 -14.33 7.07
CA LYS A 84 15.35 -15.03 6.63
C LYS A 84 15.62 -14.77 5.15
N LEU A 85 14.61 -14.96 4.29
CA LEU A 85 14.76 -14.72 2.86
C LEU A 85 15.14 -13.26 2.56
N CYS A 86 14.46 -12.30 3.21
CA CYS A 86 14.79 -10.88 3.11
C CYS A 86 16.27 -10.64 3.47
N ALA A 87 16.73 -11.21 4.59
CA ALA A 87 18.12 -11.13 4.99
C ALA A 87 19.09 -11.75 3.96
N GLU A 88 18.79 -12.91 3.37
CA GLU A 88 19.66 -13.53 2.36
C GLU A 88 19.80 -12.67 1.09
N ILE A 89 18.68 -12.11 0.61
CA ILE A 89 18.63 -11.26 -0.59
C ILE A 89 19.40 -9.95 -0.34
N PHE A 90 19.16 -9.29 0.79
CA PHE A 90 19.64 -7.92 1.00
C PHE A 90 20.92 -7.82 1.86
N ARG A 91 21.25 -8.78 2.76
CA ARG A 91 22.54 -8.76 3.50
C ARG A 91 23.74 -9.01 2.60
N SER A 92 23.58 -9.83 1.56
CA SER A 92 24.63 -10.08 0.56
C SER A 92 25.07 -8.79 -0.15
N ASN A 93 24.18 -7.79 -0.23
CA ASN A 93 24.48 -6.48 -0.81
C ASN A 93 25.15 -5.53 0.20
N ALA A 94 24.89 -5.67 1.51
CA ALA A 94 25.45 -4.82 2.56
C ALA A 94 26.92 -5.17 2.88
N LEU A 95 27.27 -6.47 2.91
CA LEU A 95 28.64 -6.93 3.15
C LEU A 95 29.63 -6.50 2.05
N ASN A 96 29.16 -6.39 0.80
CA ASN A 96 29.97 -5.87 -0.30
C ASN A 96 30.11 -4.33 -0.31
N LYS A 97 29.36 -3.62 0.54
CA LYS A 97 29.40 -2.15 0.63
C LYS A 97 29.96 -1.61 1.96
N GLY A 98 30.38 -2.47 2.90
CA GLY A 98 30.93 -2.01 4.18
C GLY A 98 29.97 -1.16 5.02
N VAL A 99 28.65 -1.28 4.79
CA VAL A 99 27.65 -0.47 5.51
C VAL A 99 27.17 -1.26 6.74
N THR A 100 27.67 -0.88 7.91
CA THR A 100 27.16 -1.33 9.20
C THR A 100 25.80 -0.70 9.48
N THR A 101 24.77 -1.55 9.57
CA THR A 101 23.52 -1.38 10.34
C THR A 101 22.93 0.03 10.42
N GLY A 102 21.88 0.28 9.63
CA GLY A 102 20.95 1.37 9.91
C GLY A 102 20.22 1.84 8.67
N LYS A 103 18.91 1.54 8.61
CA LYS A 103 17.92 2.00 7.62
C LYS A 103 18.29 1.77 6.15
N CYS A 104 17.42 1.09 5.41
CA CYS A 104 17.40 1.17 3.95
C CYS A 104 16.97 2.58 3.54
N THR A 105 17.80 3.60 3.79
CA THR A 105 17.61 4.92 3.22
C THR A 105 17.88 4.82 1.73
N GLU A 106 16.95 5.34 0.95
CA GLU A 106 17.05 5.53 -0.49
C GLU A 106 18.22 6.47 -0.82
N SER A 107 19.45 5.97 -0.77
CA SER A 107 20.62 6.71 -1.23
C SER A 107 20.64 6.71 -2.76
N ASN A 108 20.80 7.90 -3.35
CA ASN A 108 20.85 8.29 -4.76
C ASN A 108 21.94 7.61 -5.65
N ASP A 109 22.32 6.37 -5.37
CA ASP A 109 23.31 5.61 -6.13
C ASP A 109 22.69 5.07 -7.43
N LYS A 110 22.71 5.90 -8.49
CA LYS A 110 22.17 5.63 -9.85
C LYS A 110 22.76 4.41 -10.59
N ALA A 111 23.64 3.62 -9.98
CA ALA A 111 24.33 2.50 -10.63
C ALA A 111 23.83 1.10 -10.24
N HIS A 112 23.04 0.95 -9.18
CA HIS A 112 22.43 -0.34 -8.85
C HIS A 112 20.97 -0.36 -9.27
N LYS A 113 20.68 -1.10 -10.35
CA LYS A 113 19.30 -1.46 -10.74
C LYS A 113 18.56 -1.98 -9.51
N GLN A 114 17.62 -1.20 -8.96
CA GLN A 114 16.90 -1.61 -7.76
C GLN A 114 16.11 -2.89 -8.07
N ILE A 115 16.33 -3.93 -7.30
CA ILE A 115 15.56 -5.17 -7.39
C ILE A 115 14.22 -4.91 -6.69
N LYS A 116 13.10 -5.10 -7.40
CA LYS A 116 11.76 -5.01 -6.80
C LYS A 116 11.26 -6.42 -6.53
N ILE A 117 11.03 -6.75 -5.26
CA ILE A 117 10.50 -8.05 -4.85
C ILE A 117 9.07 -7.86 -4.34
N SER A 118 8.18 -8.75 -4.76
CA SER A 118 6.78 -8.75 -4.32
C SER A 118 6.32 -10.14 -3.94
N CYS A 119 5.32 -10.24 -3.08
CA CYS A 119 4.72 -11.51 -2.71
C CYS A 119 3.75 -12.00 -3.80
N ALA A 120 3.83 -13.27 -4.18
CA ALA A 120 2.86 -13.88 -5.09
C ALA A 120 1.55 -14.21 -4.35
N GLN A 121 0.46 -14.41 -5.10
CA GLN A 121 -0.85 -14.71 -4.53
C GLN A 121 -0.85 -15.96 -3.62
N CYS A 122 -0.02 -16.96 -3.91
CA CYS A 122 0.09 -18.14 -3.06
C CYS A 122 0.65 -17.83 -1.66
N LEU A 123 1.46 -16.78 -1.53
CA LEU A 123 2.03 -16.29 -0.28
C LEU A 123 1.08 -15.32 0.41
N LEU A 124 0.43 -14.44 -0.35
CA LEU A 124 -0.54 -13.46 0.16
C LEU A 124 -1.78 -14.10 0.80
N LYS A 125 -2.09 -15.36 0.49
CA LYS A 125 -3.15 -16.12 1.18
C LYS A 125 -2.89 -16.34 2.67
N PHE A 126 -1.62 -16.33 3.10
CA PHE A 126 -1.25 -16.52 4.50
C PHE A 126 -1.10 -15.19 5.22
N GLU A 127 -0.68 -14.15 4.49
CA GLU A 127 -0.60 -12.79 4.98
C GLU A 127 -0.83 -11.83 3.81
N PRO A 128 -2.01 -11.20 3.74
CA PRO A 128 -2.35 -10.25 2.71
C PRO A 128 -1.51 -8.97 2.76
N ASN A 129 -1.60 -8.17 1.70
CA ASN A 129 -1.23 -6.76 1.72
C ASN A 129 -2.15 -5.98 2.69
N GLY A 130 -1.64 -4.89 3.24
CA GLY A 130 -2.35 -4.08 4.24
C GLY A 130 -2.83 -2.75 3.68
N PHE A 131 -4.12 -2.47 3.86
CA PHE A 131 -4.76 -1.19 3.53
C PHE A 131 -5.57 -0.71 4.72
N VAL A 132 -5.75 0.61 4.85
CA VAL A 132 -6.58 1.15 5.93
C VAL A 132 -7.72 2.00 5.41
N CYS A 133 -8.83 1.95 6.11
CA CYS A 133 -9.93 2.89 5.98
C CYS A 133 -10.11 3.57 7.33
N VAL A 134 -9.61 4.80 7.45
CA VAL A 134 -9.87 5.61 8.65
C VAL A 134 -11.22 6.28 8.48
N SER A 135 -12.12 6.02 9.42
CA SER A 135 -13.51 6.46 9.33
C SER A 135 -14.10 6.82 10.68
N SER A 136 -15.03 7.79 10.66
CA SER A 136 -15.85 8.15 11.81
C SER A 136 -17.16 8.77 11.32
N THR A 137 -18.22 8.67 12.13
CA THR A 137 -19.47 9.43 11.94
C THR A 137 -19.29 10.91 12.30
N SER A 138 -18.26 11.24 13.07
CA SER A 138 -17.92 12.61 13.45
C SER A 138 -17.04 13.27 12.39
N LEU A 139 -17.62 14.21 11.63
CA LEU A 139 -16.85 15.01 10.67
C LEU A 139 -15.72 15.80 11.36
N SER A 140 -15.95 16.36 12.55
CA SER A 140 -14.92 17.11 13.29
C SER A 140 -13.72 16.24 13.66
N THR A 141 -13.96 15.00 14.12
CA THR A 141 -12.89 14.03 14.40
C THR A 141 -12.07 13.74 13.15
N MET A 142 -12.74 13.53 12.01
CA MET A 142 -12.04 13.25 10.75
C MET A 142 -11.26 14.46 10.23
N LEU A 143 -11.82 15.67 10.33
CA LEU A 143 -11.11 16.91 9.95
C LEU A 143 -9.85 17.09 10.81
N PHE A 144 -9.93 16.81 12.12
CA PHE A 144 -8.77 16.85 13.01
C PHE A 144 -7.67 15.84 12.60
N VAL A 145 -8.05 14.61 12.25
CA VAL A 145 -7.12 13.58 11.76
C VAL A 145 -6.44 13.99 10.45
N ARG A 146 -7.19 14.61 9.53
CA ARG A 146 -6.64 15.19 8.30
C ARG A 146 -5.62 16.28 8.62
N ASP A 147 -5.92 17.15 9.57
CA ASP A 147 -5.05 18.26 9.92
C ASP A 147 -3.75 17.77 10.58
N ILE A 148 -3.81 16.69 11.39
CA ILE A 148 -2.60 15.98 11.86
C ILE A 148 -1.75 15.48 10.70
N ALA A 149 -2.35 14.82 9.70
CA ALA A 149 -1.61 14.30 8.55
C ALA A 149 -0.92 15.43 7.75
N ARG A 150 -1.63 16.56 7.56
CA ARG A 150 -1.09 17.75 6.88
C ARG A 150 0.05 18.40 7.65
N GLU A 151 -0.12 18.57 8.97
CA GLU A 151 0.92 19.13 9.83
C GLU A 151 2.17 18.24 9.86
N ASN A 152 1.99 16.91 9.94
CA ASN A 152 3.10 15.96 9.79
C ASN A 152 3.84 16.11 8.46
N SER A 153 3.10 16.21 7.36
CA SER A 153 3.69 16.41 6.03
C SER A 153 4.49 17.70 5.96
N LYS A 154 3.95 18.79 6.53
CA LYS A 154 4.63 20.09 6.62
C LYS A 154 5.90 20.00 7.46
N ARG A 155 5.85 19.43 8.66
CA ARG A 155 7.02 19.25 9.54
C ARG A 155 8.11 18.40 8.88
N LYS A 156 7.75 17.33 8.16
CA LYS A 156 8.70 16.54 7.36
C LYS A 156 9.43 17.43 6.33
N LYS A 157 8.69 18.26 5.59
CA LYS A 157 9.28 19.19 4.61
C LYS A 157 10.17 20.25 5.27
N GLU A 158 9.74 20.85 6.37
CA GLU A 158 10.51 21.86 7.12
C GLU A 158 11.80 21.27 7.72
N ALA A 159 11.77 20.00 8.12
CA ALA A 159 12.96 19.26 8.55
C ALA A 159 13.87 18.80 7.39
N GLY A 160 13.54 19.15 6.14
CA GLY A 160 14.30 18.74 4.95
C GLY A 160 14.16 17.25 4.61
N LEU A 161 13.14 16.57 5.13
CA LEU A 161 12.84 15.19 4.77
C LEU A 161 12.03 15.16 3.47
N THR A 162 12.51 14.38 2.50
CA THR A 162 11.77 14.10 1.26
C THR A 162 10.56 13.24 1.58
N LEU A 163 9.39 13.62 1.07
CA LEU A 163 8.21 12.76 1.12
C LEU A 163 8.38 11.57 0.17
N HIS A 164 7.69 10.47 0.44
CA HIS A 164 7.70 9.30 -0.43
C HIS A 164 7.21 9.68 -1.85
N ALA A 165 7.71 9.01 -2.88
CA ALA A 165 7.34 9.31 -4.27
C ALA A 165 5.84 9.11 -4.54
N ASP A 166 5.21 8.17 -3.82
CA ASP A 166 3.77 7.90 -3.89
C ASP A 166 2.97 8.70 -2.84
N HIS A 167 3.56 9.73 -2.21
CA HIS A 167 2.84 10.58 -1.28
C HIS A 167 1.74 11.36 -2.00
N ALA A 168 0.53 11.32 -1.45
CA ALA A 168 -0.63 11.95 -2.04
C ALA A 168 -0.46 13.48 -2.15
N ASP A 169 -0.99 14.07 -3.22
CA ASP A 169 -1.02 15.53 -3.37
C ASP A 169 -1.88 16.17 -2.28
N TYR A 170 -3.01 15.53 -1.99
CA TYR A 170 -3.91 15.94 -0.91
C TYR A 170 -4.41 14.73 -0.12
N VAL A 171 -4.64 14.98 1.17
CA VAL A 171 -5.44 14.12 2.04
C VAL A 171 -6.77 14.82 2.31
N CYS A 172 -7.86 14.08 2.14
CA CYS A 172 -9.21 14.61 2.21
C CYS A 172 -10.14 13.75 3.06
N ILE A 173 -11.13 14.41 3.65
CA ILE A 173 -12.26 13.78 4.32
C ILE A 173 -13.47 13.86 3.40
N VAL A 174 -14.04 12.71 3.07
CA VAL A 174 -15.15 12.58 2.14
C VAL A 174 -16.26 11.74 2.76
N SER A 175 -17.52 12.15 2.61
CA SER A 175 -18.66 11.34 3.04
C SER A 175 -18.76 10.04 2.24
N VAL A 176 -19.07 8.94 2.93
CA VAL A 176 -19.31 7.65 2.26
C VAL A 176 -20.47 7.75 1.29
N LYS A 177 -21.49 8.57 1.63
CA LYS A 177 -22.61 8.86 0.74
C LYS A 177 -22.16 9.44 -0.61
N ALA A 178 -21.26 10.42 -0.63
CA ALA A 178 -20.74 10.97 -1.88
C ALA A 178 -19.94 9.93 -2.68
N LEU A 179 -19.10 9.15 -2.01
CA LEU A 179 -18.33 8.07 -2.64
C LEU A 179 -19.25 7.00 -3.25
N LEU A 180 -20.29 6.57 -2.53
CA LEU A 180 -21.27 5.60 -3.02
C LEU A 180 -22.10 6.16 -4.17
N ASN A 181 -22.53 7.42 -4.12
CA ASN A 181 -23.26 8.07 -5.22
C ASN A 181 -22.44 8.06 -6.50
N MET A 182 -21.15 8.41 -6.42
CA MET A 182 -20.24 8.38 -7.57
C MET A 182 -19.99 6.95 -8.06
N SER A 183 -19.77 5.99 -7.15
CA SER A 183 -19.56 4.58 -7.53
C SER A 183 -20.80 3.93 -8.15
N LYS A 184 -22.00 4.36 -7.75
CA LYS A 184 -23.28 3.79 -8.20
C LYS A 184 -23.87 4.51 -9.41
N ALA A 185 -23.39 5.71 -9.77
CA ALA A 185 -23.82 6.41 -10.97
C ALA A 185 -23.69 5.52 -12.22
N ARG A 186 -24.73 5.49 -13.06
CA ARG A 186 -24.77 4.68 -14.30
C ARG A 186 -25.04 5.54 -15.52
N THR A 187 -25.75 6.64 -15.36
CA THR A 187 -26.04 7.58 -16.44
C THR A 187 -25.07 8.75 -16.43
N ARG A 188 -24.93 9.42 -17.58
CA ARG A 188 -24.16 10.67 -17.68
C ARG A 188 -24.66 11.72 -16.69
N ARG A 189 -25.98 11.88 -16.53
CA ARG A 189 -26.58 12.87 -15.63
C ARG A 189 -26.24 12.58 -14.16
N GLU A 190 -26.35 11.32 -13.73
CA GLU A 190 -25.97 10.90 -12.38
C GLU A 190 -24.47 11.10 -12.14
N THR A 191 -23.63 10.73 -13.10
CA THR A 191 -22.17 10.88 -13.01
C THR A 191 -21.78 12.34 -12.83
N VAL A 192 -22.41 13.23 -13.61
CA VAL A 192 -22.19 14.68 -13.47
C VAL A 192 -22.64 15.16 -12.09
N ALA A 193 -23.85 14.83 -11.64
CA ALA A 193 -24.34 15.25 -10.34
C ALA A 193 -23.47 14.73 -9.17
N ALA A 194 -23.06 13.46 -9.23
CA ALA A 194 -22.20 12.85 -8.21
C ALA A 194 -20.78 13.45 -8.23
N SER A 195 -20.20 13.71 -9.41
CA SER A 195 -18.91 14.37 -9.53
C SER A 195 -18.94 15.80 -8.97
N LEU A 196 -20.01 16.57 -9.24
CA LEU A 196 -20.17 17.89 -8.65
C LEU A 196 -20.27 17.83 -7.12
N GLY A 197 -21.08 16.91 -6.58
CA GLY A 197 -21.21 16.73 -5.12
C GLY A 197 -19.88 16.37 -4.45
N LEU A 198 -19.12 15.47 -5.07
CA LEU A 198 -17.81 15.07 -4.56
C LEU A 198 -16.77 16.19 -4.68
N THR A 199 -16.77 16.94 -5.80
CA THR A 199 -15.93 18.14 -5.98
C THR A 199 -16.23 19.20 -4.91
N TYR A 200 -17.50 19.39 -4.57
CA TYR A 200 -17.89 20.32 -3.51
C TYR A 200 -17.27 19.93 -2.16
N GLU A 201 -17.30 18.64 -1.79
CA GLU A 201 -16.64 18.19 -0.56
C GLU A 201 -15.11 18.35 -0.60
N LEU A 202 -14.47 18.05 -1.74
CA LEU A 202 -13.02 18.24 -1.95
C LEU A 202 -12.59 19.71 -1.80
N THR A 203 -13.44 20.65 -2.20
CA THR A 203 -13.15 22.08 -2.09
C THR A 203 -13.53 22.65 -0.73
N CYS A 204 -14.81 22.57 -0.35
CA CYS A 204 -15.35 23.26 0.81
C CYS A 204 -14.84 22.66 2.13
N ASN A 205 -14.78 21.33 2.22
CA ASN A 205 -14.35 20.70 3.47
C ASN A 205 -12.83 20.59 3.54
N ASN A 206 -12.15 20.43 2.40
CA ASN A 206 -10.74 20.04 2.35
C ASN A 206 -9.77 21.11 1.86
N GLY A 207 -10.24 22.27 1.41
CA GLY A 207 -9.39 23.39 1.04
C GLY A 207 -8.57 23.15 -0.23
N ILE A 208 -8.98 22.22 -1.10
CA ILE A 208 -8.44 22.14 -2.46
C ILE A 208 -8.89 23.41 -3.19
N SER A 209 -7.93 24.20 -3.69
CA SER A 209 -8.23 25.50 -4.30
C SER A 209 -9.17 25.36 -5.49
N VAL A 210 -10.17 26.25 -5.55
CA VAL A 210 -11.07 26.37 -6.70
C VAL A 210 -10.28 26.66 -7.98
N ASP A 211 -9.09 27.26 -7.90
CA ASP A 211 -8.24 27.52 -9.07
C ASP A 211 -7.64 26.26 -9.69
N VAL A 212 -7.36 25.24 -8.86
CA VAL A 212 -6.97 23.90 -9.34
C VAL A 212 -8.09 23.31 -10.20
N ILE A 213 -9.34 23.63 -9.87
CA ILE A 213 -10.53 23.18 -10.57
C ILE A 213 -10.90 24.11 -11.74
N SER A 214 -10.74 25.42 -11.59
CA SER A 214 -11.22 26.46 -12.51
C SER A 214 -10.31 26.71 -13.71
N ARG A 215 -9.03 26.29 -13.66
CA ARG A 215 -8.15 26.21 -14.85
C ARG A 215 -8.75 25.38 -16.00
N ASN A 216 -9.87 24.70 -15.77
CA ASN A 216 -10.57 23.84 -16.72
C ASN A 216 -12.02 24.24 -16.99
N VAL A 217 -12.43 25.49 -16.79
CA VAL A 217 -13.81 25.98 -17.09
C VAL A 217 -14.23 25.75 -18.56
N ASN A 218 -13.27 25.54 -19.49
CA ASN A 218 -13.56 25.13 -20.87
C ASN A 218 -13.88 23.63 -21.05
N ARG A 219 -13.60 22.79 -20.05
CA ARG A 219 -13.97 21.36 -20.02
C ARG A 219 -15.27 21.21 -19.25
N LYS A 220 -16.28 20.61 -19.89
CA LYS A 220 -17.65 20.57 -19.38
C LYS A 220 -17.79 19.84 -18.03
N HIS A 221 -16.85 18.97 -17.62
CA HIS A 221 -16.94 18.18 -16.39
C HIS A 221 -15.56 17.81 -15.82
N ILE A 222 -15.41 17.84 -14.49
CA ILE A 222 -14.28 17.27 -13.74
C ILE A 222 -14.46 15.75 -13.70
N LYS A 223 -13.40 15.02 -14.02
CA LYS A 223 -13.41 13.56 -13.97
C LYS A 223 -12.76 13.11 -12.66
N ILE A 224 -13.47 12.24 -11.96
CA ILE A 224 -13.03 11.65 -10.70
C ILE A 224 -12.94 10.15 -10.91
N GLU A 225 -11.75 9.60 -10.69
CA GLU A 225 -11.49 8.18 -10.79
C GLU A 225 -11.25 7.59 -9.41
N PHE A 226 -11.87 6.46 -9.12
CA PHE A 226 -11.55 5.69 -7.91
C PHE A 226 -10.47 4.66 -8.22
N GLY A 227 -9.45 4.63 -7.38
CA GLY A 227 -8.45 3.59 -7.35
C GLY A 227 -9.05 2.22 -7.02
N HIS A 228 -8.24 1.18 -7.23
CA HIS A 228 -8.70 -0.21 -7.10
C HIS A 228 -9.11 -0.55 -5.65
N HIS A 229 -8.40 0.00 -4.66
CA HIS A 229 -8.60 -0.33 -3.26
C HIS A 229 -9.87 0.32 -2.71
N LEU A 230 -10.09 1.60 -3.03
CA LEU A 230 -11.32 2.31 -2.73
C LEU A 230 -12.54 1.64 -3.39
N LYS A 231 -12.47 1.29 -4.67
CA LYS A 231 -13.55 0.55 -5.37
C LYS A 231 -13.87 -0.78 -4.68
N SER A 232 -12.82 -1.51 -4.32
CA SER A 232 -12.96 -2.82 -3.66
C SER A 232 -13.61 -2.69 -2.30
N LEU A 233 -13.20 -1.71 -1.49
CA LEU A 233 -13.80 -1.51 -0.18
C LEU A 233 -15.24 -1.01 -0.29
N LEU A 234 -15.54 -0.03 -1.16
CA LEU A 234 -16.90 0.44 -1.42
C LEU A 234 -17.84 -0.69 -1.85
N TYR A 235 -17.35 -1.69 -2.59
CA TYR A 235 -18.11 -2.88 -2.93
C TYR A 235 -18.44 -3.72 -1.70
N ILE A 236 -17.46 -3.94 -0.82
CA ILE A 236 -17.64 -4.69 0.45
C ILE A 236 -18.64 -3.98 1.36
N VAL A 237 -18.48 -2.67 1.56
CA VAL A 237 -19.27 -1.89 2.53
C VAL A 237 -20.54 -1.27 1.95
N SER A 238 -20.96 -1.68 0.75
CA SER A 238 -22.06 -1.04 0.00
C SER A 238 -23.44 -1.08 0.69
N ASN A 239 -23.53 -1.74 1.85
CA ASN A 239 -24.67 -1.77 2.76
C ASN A 239 -24.93 -0.39 3.40
N TYR A 240 -26.17 -0.16 3.83
CA TYR A 240 -26.62 1.16 4.32
C TYR A 240 -25.94 1.61 5.63
N GLU A 241 -25.33 0.70 6.39
CA GLU A 241 -24.77 0.97 7.73
C GLU A 241 -23.64 2.02 7.75
N TYR A 242 -22.90 2.17 6.64
CA TYR A 242 -21.74 3.07 6.58
C TYR A 242 -22.05 4.45 5.97
N GLN A 243 -23.30 4.74 5.59
CA GLN A 243 -23.60 5.94 4.79
C GLN A 243 -23.35 7.27 5.50
N ASP A 244 -23.50 7.28 6.82
CA ASP A 244 -23.32 8.47 7.66
C ASP A 244 -21.87 8.66 8.12
N MET A 245 -20.94 7.82 7.62
CA MET A 245 -19.52 7.95 7.93
C MET A 245 -18.80 8.89 6.96
N HIS A 246 -17.68 9.41 7.45
CA HIS A 246 -16.69 10.16 6.70
C HIS A 246 -15.39 9.37 6.65
N TRP A 247 -14.77 9.31 5.47
CA TRP A 247 -13.55 8.54 5.22
C TRP A 247 -12.37 9.46 4.94
N PHE A 248 -11.21 9.06 5.44
CA PHE A 248 -9.92 9.62 5.04
C PHE A 248 -9.49 9.01 3.70
N VAL A 249 -9.28 9.85 2.68
CA VAL A 249 -9.03 9.46 1.29
C VAL A 249 -7.80 10.19 0.76
N LEU A 250 -6.96 9.47 0.03
CA LEU A 250 -5.84 10.04 -0.73
C LEU A 250 -6.36 10.61 -2.04
N VAL A 251 -5.91 11.80 -2.41
CA VAL A 251 -6.30 12.48 -3.65
C VAL A 251 -5.04 12.87 -4.41
N ASN A 252 -4.90 12.33 -5.61
CA ASN A 252 -3.84 12.67 -6.56
C ASN A 252 -4.41 13.48 -7.72
N CYS A 253 -3.67 14.50 -8.15
CA CYS A 253 -3.96 15.33 -9.30
C CYS A 253 -3.15 14.84 -10.50
N MET A 254 -3.83 14.41 -11.55
CA MET A 254 -3.16 13.97 -12.77
C MET A 254 -2.72 15.20 -13.59
N GLU A 255 -1.43 15.31 -13.89
CA GLU A 255 -0.78 16.49 -14.50
C GLU A 255 -1.43 16.95 -15.82
N ASP A 256 -2.01 16.02 -16.59
CA ASP A 256 -2.46 16.30 -17.96
C ASP A 256 -3.96 16.60 -18.11
N GLU A 257 -4.83 16.29 -17.13
CA GLU A 257 -6.28 16.38 -17.34
C GLU A 257 -7.15 16.99 -16.23
N VAL A 258 -6.60 17.42 -15.08
CA VAL A 258 -7.39 17.82 -13.89
C VAL A 258 -8.45 16.78 -13.57
N ASP A 259 -7.94 15.56 -13.53
CA ASP A 259 -8.61 14.39 -13.04
C ASP A 259 -8.13 14.17 -11.60
N PHE A 260 -9.09 13.94 -10.70
CA PHE A 260 -8.79 13.51 -9.34
C PHE A 260 -8.82 11.99 -9.29
N ALA A 261 -7.70 11.39 -8.89
CA ALA A 261 -7.65 9.98 -8.53
C ALA A 261 -7.78 9.86 -7.01
N LEU A 262 -8.84 9.18 -6.55
CA LEU A 262 -9.13 8.95 -5.14
C LEU A 262 -8.82 7.50 -4.79
N ASP A 263 -8.02 7.25 -3.75
CA ASP A 263 -7.80 5.90 -3.23
C ASP A 263 -7.67 5.87 -1.70
N LEU A 264 -7.56 4.66 -1.15
CA LEU A 264 -7.27 4.43 0.26
C LEU A 264 -5.76 4.29 0.48
N PRO A 265 -5.24 4.74 1.63
CA PRO A 265 -3.86 4.48 2.00
C PRO A 265 -3.61 2.98 2.21
N GLY A 266 -2.46 2.52 1.73
CA GLY A 266 -2.03 1.13 1.85
C GLY A 266 -1.32 0.61 0.62
N GLY A 267 -0.71 -0.55 0.75
CA GLY A 267 0.16 -1.03 -0.30
C GLY A 267 0.63 -2.46 -0.12
N LYS A 268 1.73 -2.78 -0.79
CA LYS A 268 2.26 -4.13 -0.82
C LYS A 268 3.17 -4.34 0.37
N ARG A 269 2.94 -5.42 1.10
CA ARG A 269 3.79 -5.74 2.24
C ARG A 269 5.21 -6.14 1.80
N HIS A 270 6.17 -5.77 2.63
CA HIS A 270 7.52 -6.31 2.56
C HIS A 270 7.56 -7.77 3.06
N LEU A 271 8.66 -8.47 2.73
CA LEU A 271 8.90 -9.81 3.26
C LEU A 271 9.17 -9.75 4.76
N GLY A 272 8.50 -10.60 5.52
CA GLY A 272 8.60 -10.65 6.99
C GLY A 272 7.62 -9.71 7.69
N GLU A 273 7.06 -8.75 6.95
CA GLU A 273 6.05 -7.81 7.43
C GLU A 273 4.68 -8.51 7.55
N ASN A 274 3.91 -8.14 8.58
CA ASN A 274 2.50 -8.51 8.72
C ASN A 274 1.61 -7.46 8.04
N SER A 275 0.35 -7.80 7.75
CA SER A 275 -0.56 -6.92 7.02
C SER A 275 -0.78 -5.59 7.74
N PHE A 276 -0.88 -5.57 9.07
CA PHE A 276 -1.12 -4.33 9.80
C PHE A 276 0.11 -3.41 9.77
N ASN A 277 1.30 -3.94 10.02
CA ASN A 277 2.54 -3.17 9.94
C ASN A 277 2.76 -2.59 8.54
N CYS A 278 2.43 -3.35 7.49
CA CYS A 278 2.39 -2.85 6.12
C CYS A 278 1.42 -1.68 6.00
N ALA A 279 0.20 -1.81 6.51
CA ALA A 279 -0.81 -0.77 6.41
C ALA A 279 -0.37 0.52 7.16
N VAL A 280 0.24 0.38 8.35
CA VAL A 280 0.82 1.50 9.12
C VAL A 280 1.91 2.21 8.34
N ARG A 281 2.89 1.46 7.80
CA ARG A 281 4.00 2.02 7.02
C ARG A 281 3.50 2.77 5.78
N GLU A 282 2.69 2.11 4.96
CA GLU A 282 2.17 2.68 3.70
C GLU A 282 1.30 3.90 3.98
N THR A 283 0.44 3.88 5.00
CA THR A 283 -0.36 5.07 5.39
C THR A 283 0.54 6.24 5.71
N GLU A 284 1.64 6.01 6.42
CA GLU A 284 2.56 7.06 6.81
C GLU A 284 3.41 7.59 5.64
N GLU A 285 3.82 6.70 4.73
CA GLU A 285 4.56 7.01 3.50
C GLU A 285 3.69 7.82 2.53
N GLU A 286 2.43 7.39 2.32
CA GLU A 286 1.52 7.96 1.32
C GLU A 286 0.77 9.21 1.81
N SER A 287 0.60 9.40 3.12
CA SER A 287 -0.26 10.46 3.66
C SER A 287 0.32 11.25 4.82
N SER A 288 1.45 10.82 5.38
CA SER A 288 2.02 11.32 6.63
C SER A 288 1.12 11.19 7.87
N LEU A 289 0.00 10.47 7.77
CA LEU A 289 -0.79 10.08 8.93
C LEU A 289 -0.12 8.93 9.67
N ILE A 290 -0.01 9.06 11.00
CA ILE A 290 0.43 7.98 11.87
C ILE A 290 -0.83 7.38 12.50
N ILE A 291 -0.97 6.06 12.38
CA ILE A 291 -2.11 5.31 12.89
C ILE A 291 -1.66 4.32 13.97
N ASP A 292 -2.57 4.02 14.90
CA ASP A 292 -2.30 3.13 16.03
C ASP A 292 -3.20 1.89 15.99
N LYS A 293 -2.70 0.77 16.53
CA LYS A 293 -3.44 -0.50 16.57
C LYS A 293 -4.75 -0.40 17.37
N SER A 294 -4.79 0.48 18.37
CA SER A 294 -6.00 0.74 19.17
C SER A 294 -7.15 1.33 18.36
N TRP A 295 -6.91 1.84 17.14
CA TRP A 295 -7.97 2.38 16.29
C TRP A 295 -8.74 1.28 15.56
N ILE A 296 -8.20 0.05 15.50
CA ILE A 296 -8.82 -1.06 14.75
C ILE A 296 -10.17 -1.42 15.38
N GLN A 297 -11.23 -1.29 14.59
CA GLN A 297 -12.57 -1.77 14.93
C GLN A 297 -12.79 -3.16 14.36
N THR A 298 -12.55 -3.30 13.05
CA THR A 298 -12.79 -4.55 12.31
C THR A 298 -11.75 -4.71 11.19
N THR A 299 -11.78 -5.85 10.52
CA THR A 299 -11.02 -6.08 9.29
C THR A 299 -11.93 -6.65 8.22
N GLU A 300 -11.81 -6.11 7.00
CA GLU A 300 -12.58 -6.53 5.85
C GLU A 300 -11.67 -7.16 4.79
N GLN A 301 -12.18 -8.18 4.11
CA GLN A 301 -11.45 -8.82 3.01
C GLN A 301 -12.41 -9.21 1.87
N SER A 302 -12.06 -8.79 0.66
CA SER A 302 -12.82 -9.17 -0.53
C SER A 302 -12.69 -10.66 -0.83
N ALA A 303 -13.82 -11.34 -1.05
CA ALA A 303 -13.81 -12.71 -1.55
C ALA A 303 -13.12 -12.84 -2.92
N LYS A 304 -13.15 -11.78 -3.73
CA LYS A 304 -12.52 -11.71 -5.07
C LYS A 304 -11.04 -11.36 -4.99
N ASP A 305 -10.63 -10.63 -3.96
CA ASP A 305 -9.26 -10.15 -3.78
C ASP A 305 -8.72 -10.49 -2.40
N LYS A 306 -8.48 -11.79 -2.19
CA LYS A 306 -7.91 -12.33 -0.95
C LYS A 306 -6.45 -11.92 -0.72
N GLY A 307 -5.85 -11.22 -1.68
CA GLY A 307 -4.48 -10.71 -1.57
C GLY A 307 -4.39 -9.45 -0.71
N ASN A 308 -5.52 -8.80 -0.41
CA ASN A 308 -5.60 -7.54 0.29
C ASN A 308 -6.47 -7.68 1.55
N LEU A 309 -6.09 -7.00 2.63
CA LEU A 309 -6.82 -6.91 3.89
C LEU A 309 -7.00 -5.44 4.24
N TYR A 310 -8.23 -5.05 4.54
CA TYR A 310 -8.62 -3.68 4.86
C TYR A 310 -8.84 -3.58 6.36
N PHE A 311 -8.09 -2.74 7.05
CA PHE A 311 -8.30 -2.44 8.47
C PHE A 311 -9.26 -1.26 8.58
N MET A 312 -10.43 -1.50 9.19
CA MET A 312 -11.41 -0.45 9.46
C MET A 312 -11.03 0.22 10.78
N LEU A 313 -10.57 1.48 10.69
CA LEU A 313 -10.04 2.23 11.81
C LEU A 313 -10.99 3.35 12.21
N THR A 314 -11.21 3.52 13.51
CA THR A 314 -11.92 4.67 14.07
C THR A 314 -10.99 5.39 15.05
N PRO A 315 -10.60 6.64 14.75
CA PRO A 315 -9.80 7.44 15.67
C PRO A 315 -10.53 7.65 17.01
N PRO A 316 -9.83 7.57 18.15
CA PRO A 316 -10.41 7.84 19.46
C PRO A 316 -10.93 9.29 19.54
N GLU A 317 -12.11 9.49 20.15
CA GLU A 317 -12.70 10.83 20.31
C GLU A 317 -11.83 11.73 21.19
N GLU A 318 -11.04 11.13 22.09
CA GLU A 318 -10.08 11.83 22.96
C GLU A 318 -8.96 12.53 22.18
N LEU A 319 -8.82 12.29 20.87
CA LEU A 319 -7.95 13.10 20.02
C LEU A 319 -8.42 14.56 19.95
N LEU A 320 -9.73 14.79 19.99
CA LEU A 320 -10.30 16.15 19.89
C LEU A 320 -10.00 17.02 21.12
N THR A 321 -9.62 16.43 22.25
CA THR A 321 -9.28 17.19 23.47
C THR A 321 -7.84 17.67 23.48
N GLN A 322 -7.03 17.23 22.51
CA GLN A 322 -5.62 17.58 22.38
C GLN A 322 -5.42 18.54 21.20
N SER A 323 -4.34 19.32 21.26
CA SER A 323 -3.92 20.09 20.09
C SER A 323 -3.31 19.18 19.02
N VAL A 324 -3.39 19.62 17.76
CA VAL A 324 -2.74 18.92 16.63
C VAL A 324 -1.24 18.73 16.90
N ASP A 325 -0.59 19.72 17.50
CA ASP A 325 0.84 19.69 17.82
C ASP A 325 1.18 18.65 18.89
N GLU A 326 0.39 18.56 19.96
CA GLU A 326 0.59 17.56 21.03
C GLU A 326 0.44 16.13 20.51
N VAL A 327 -0.60 15.87 19.71
CA VAL A 327 -0.83 14.55 19.12
C VAL A 327 0.29 14.18 18.16
N THR A 328 0.71 15.12 17.34
CA THR A 328 1.82 14.95 16.40
C THR A 328 3.13 14.63 17.11
N ASP A 329 3.45 15.35 18.18
CA ASP A 329 4.66 15.12 18.98
C ASP A 329 4.63 13.76 19.67
N ARG A 330 3.47 13.37 20.20
CA ARG A 330 3.27 12.06 20.82
C ARG A 330 3.54 10.94 19.82
N PHE A 331 2.98 11.03 18.63
CA PHE A 331 3.19 10.01 17.60
C PHE A 331 4.63 9.97 17.09
N SER A 332 5.30 11.12 17.00
CA SER A 332 6.71 11.19 16.61
C SER A 332 7.61 10.44 17.60
N ARG A 333 7.33 10.52 18.91
CA ARG A 333 8.06 9.78 19.96
C ARG A 333 7.84 8.27 19.88
N LEU A 334 6.63 7.83 19.50
CA LEU A 334 6.34 6.40 19.34
C LEU A 334 7.15 5.73 18.22
N ARG A 335 7.69 6.49 17.25
CA ARG A 335 8.55 5.94 16.19
C ARG A 335 9.98 5.65 16.62
N THR A 336 10.43 6.26 17.72
CA THR A 336 11.81 6.13 18.21
C THR A 336 12.01 4.97 19.18
N LEU A 337 10.92 4.34 19.60
CA LEU A 337 10.88 3.13 20.43
C LEU A 337 10.62 1.92 19.54
#